data_AF-S2E324-F1
#
_entry.id   AF-S2E324-F1
#
_cell.length_a   1.000
_cell.length_b   1.000
_cell.length_c   1.000
_cell.angle_alpha   90.00
_cell.angle_beta   90.00
_cell.angle_gamma   90.00
#
_symmetry.space_group_name_H-M   'P 1'
#
loop_
_entity.id
_entity.type
_entity.pdbx_description
1 polymer ?
#
loop_
_entity_poly.entity_id
_entity_poly.type
_entity_poly.pdbx_seq_one_letter_code
_entity_poly.pdbx_strand_id
1 'polypeptide(L)'
;MGGRIDKKGFDFKNGAYWQISSYDTALIKTLIKGIQNDPELNFGMSVREVSIMEDPRVEPIQRFFLNSPIFIKRKLEERVHHYTFSDADSGLYMTQTLQEKLENAGLDPKGVKVYFDSTYQKPSTKMINYNGIKCRASMCPVIIEGSEEQLKFAWNVGIGNSTGIGFGSLK
;
A
#
# COMPACT_ATOMS: atom_id res chain seq x y z
N MET A 1 -11.37 -5.07 -12.89
CA MET A 1 -11.21 -6.45 -12.38
C MET A 1 -12.47 -7.24 -12.74
N GLY A 2 -12.30 -8.46 -13.26
CA GLY A 2 -13.38 -9.32 -13.78
C GLY A 2 -13.94 -10.33 -12.78
N GLY A 3 -13.84 -10.06 -11.47
CA GLY A 3 -14.35 -10.95 -10.43
C GLY A 3 -15.88 -10.83 -10.29
N ARG A 4 -16.59 -11.97 -10.30
CA ARG A 4 -18.03 -12.03 -10.02
C ARG A 4 -18.25 -12.42 -8.56
N ILE A 5 -19.14 -11.70 -7.88
CA ILE A 5 -19.60 -12.12 -6.55
C ILE A 5 -20.56 -13.29 -6.72
N ASP A 6 -20.34 -14.35 -5.95
CA ASP A 6 -21.28 -15.45 -5.75
C ASP A 6 -21.57 -15.62 -4.25
N LYS A 7 -22.57 -16.43 -3.88
CA LYS A 7 -22.98 -16.69 -2.49
C LYS A 7 -21.85 -17.20 -1.59
N LYS A 8 -20.79 -17.76 -2.18
CA LYS A 8 -19.65 -18.37 -1.47
C LYS A 8 -18.36 -17.53 -1.52
N GLY A 9 -18.33 -16.41 -2.24
CA GLY A 9 -17.12 -15.58 -2.36
C GLY A 9 -17.00 -14.87 -3.71
N PHE A 10 -15.76 -14.70 -4.17
CA PHE A 10 -15.44 -14.09 -5.45
C PHE A 10 -14.94 -15.15 -6.43
N ASP A 11 -15.45 -15.10 -7.66
CA ASP A 11 -15.05 -15.97 -8.76
C ASP A 11 -14.31 -15.15 -9.83
N PHE A 12 -13.08 -15.53 -10.13
CA PHE A 12 -12.18 -14.85 -11.07
C PHE A 12 -11.94 -15.70 -12.32
N LYS A 13 -13.01 -16.14 -13.01
CA LYS A 13 -12.90 -16.98 -14.23
C LYS A 13 -11.95 -16.45 -15.31
N ASN A 14 -11.86 -15.13 -15.43
CA ASN A 14 -11.00 -14.45 -16.41
C ASN A 14 -9.66 -14.00 -15.81
N GLY A 15 -9.30 -14.50 -14.64
CA GLY A 15 -8.11 -14.10 -13.90
C GLY A 15 -8.24 -12.76 -13.16
N ALA A 16 -7.13 -12.37 -12.56
CA ALA A 16 -6.96 -11.13 -11.81
C ALA A 16 -5.52 -10.62 -11.97
N TYR A 17 -5.33 -9.34 -11.70
CA TYR A 17 -4.01 -8.72 -11.62
C TYR A 17 -3.69 -8.43 -10.16
N TRP A 18 -2.44 -8.72 -9.78
CA TRP A 18 -1.93 -8.41 -8.45
C TRP A 18 -0.61 -7.68 -8.60
N GLN A 19 -0.55 -6.44 -8.10
CA GLN A 19 0.65 -5.64 -8.07
C GLN A 19 1.39 -5.86 -6.76
N ILE A 20 2.68 -6.16 -6.86
CA ILE A 20 3.62 -6.26 -5.75
C ILE A 20 4.79 -5.33 -6.07
N SER A 21 5.14 -4.46 -5.12
CA SER A 21 6.25 -3.52 -5.24
C SER A 21 7.14 -3.61 -4.00
N SER A 22 8.42 -3.27 -4.18
CA SER A 22 9.41 -3.23 -3.13
C SER A 22 10.59 -2.36 -3.58
N TYR A 23 11.14 -1.57 -2.67
CA TYR A 23 12.39 -0.86 -2.91
C TYR A 23 13.59 -1.83 -2.95
N ASP A 24 13.51 -2.95 -2.23
CA ASP A 24 14.52 -4.00 -2.29
C ASP A 24 14.33 -4.88 -3.53
N THR A 25 15.22 -4.71 -4.52
CA THR A 25 15.22 -5.48 -5.76
C THR A 25 15.57 -6.96 -5.56
N ALA A 26 16.28 -7.32 -4.48
CA ALA A 26 16.59 -8.72 -4.16
C ALA A 26 15.32 -9.47 -3.73
N LEU A 27 14.41 -8.79 -3.01
CA LEU A 27 13.11 -9.35 -2.66
C LEU A 27 12.27 -9.64 -3.92
N ILE A 28 12.22 -8.71 -4.88
CA ILE A 28 11.50 -8.91 -6.15
C ILE A 28 12.08 -10.09 -6.94
N LYS A 29 13.41 -10.20 -7.03
CA LYS A 29 14.07 -11.33 -7.70
C LYS A 29 13.73 -12.66 -7.03
N THR A 30 13.75 -12.69 -5.70
CA THR A 30 13.37 -13.88 -4.91
C THR A 30 11.92 -14.28 -5.19
N LEU A 31 11.00 -13.30 -5.22
CA LEU A 31 9.60 -13.52 -5.54
C LEU A 31 9.40 -14.11 -6.93
N ILE A 32 10.03 -13.52 -7.96
CA ILE A 32 9.95 -13.99 -9.35
C ILE A 32 10.49 -15.43 -9.46
N LYS A 33 11.63 -15.72 -8.82
CA LYS A 33 12.19 -17.07 -8.79
C LYS A 33 11.25 -18.07 -8.10
N GLY A 34 10.59 -17.64 -7.02
CA GLY A 34 9.55 -18.44 -6.34
C GLY A 34 8.41 -18.80 -7.28
N ILE A 35 7.85 -17.81 -7.98
CA ILE A 35 6.78 -17.99 -8.97
C ILE A 35 7.20 -18.90 -10.12
N GLN A 36 8.44 -18.78 -10.61
CA GLN A 36 8.96 -19.63 -11.67
C GLN A 36 9.11 -21.10 -11.24
N ASN A 37 9.45 -21.33 -9.97
CA ASN A 37 9.56 -22.67 -9.42
C ASN A 37 8.20 -23.29 -9.13
N ASP A 38 7.28 -22.52 -8.56
CA ASP A 38 5.91 -22.92 -8.25
C ASP A 38 4.96 -21.73 -8.47
N PRO A 39 4.17 -21.72 -9.55
CA PRO A 39 3.23 -20.65 -9.84
C PRO A 39 1.90 -20.81 -9.09
N GLU A 40 1.68 -21.89 -8.35
CA GLU A 40 0.42 -22.10 -7.63
C GLU A 40 0.26 -21.09 -6.49
N LEU A 41 -0.94 -20.53 -6.39
CA LEU A 41 -1.37 -19.66 -5.31
C LEU A 41 -2.55 -20.32 -4.58
N ASN A 42 -3.04 -19.65 -3.54
CA ASN A 42 -4.23 -20.11 -2.83
C ASN A 42 -5.50 -20.04 -3.69
N PHE A 43 -6.53 -20.78 -3.23
CA PHE A 43 -7.88 -20.75 -3.79
C PHE A 43 -7.96 -21.19 -5.27
N GLY A 44 -7.05 -22.07 -5.69
CA GLY A 44 -7.01 -22.61 -7.05
C GLY A 44 -6.53 -21.61 -8.12
N MET A 45 -5.93 -20.49 -7.70
CA MET A 45 -5.31 -19.54 -8.62
C MET A 45 -3.87 -19.95 -8.91
N SER A 46 -3.38 -19.60 -10.10
CA SER A 46 -1.98 -19.77 -10.48
C SER A 46 -1.50 -18.54 -11.22
N VAL A 47 -0.23 -18.16 -11.05
CA VAL A 47 0.37 -17.08 -11.82
C VAL A 47 0.54 -17.53 -13.28
N ARG A 48 0.04 -16.73 -14.22
CA ARG A 48 0.13 -17.00 -15.67
C ARG A 48 1.20 -16.20 -16.37
N GLU A 49 1.42 -14.98 -15.88
CA GLU A 49 2.36 -14.03 -16.46
C GLU A 49 2.90 -13.13 -15.35
N VAL A 50 4.16 -12.73 -15.49
CA VAL A 50 4.81 -11.74 -14.65
C VAL A 50 5.34 -10.65 -15.56
N SER A 51 4.92 -9.41 -15.33
CA SER A 51 5.43 -8.23 -16.01
C SER A 51 6.18 -7.35 -15.01
N ILE A 52 7.36 -6.85 -15.41
CA ILE A 52 8.12 -5.88 -14.64
C ILE A 52 7.62 -4.50 -15.04
N MET A 53 7.34 -3.65 -14.04
CA MET A 53 6.97 -2.26 -14.24
C MET A 53 8.10 -1.36 -13.77
N GLU A 54 8.43 -0.37 -14.60
CA GLU A 54 9.34 0.71 -14.22
C GLU A 54 8.68 1.66 -13.22
N ASP A 55 9.50 2.38 -12.47
CA ASP A 55 9.02 3.44 -11.59
C ASP A 55 8.22 4.49 -12.38
N PRO A 56 7.12 5.02 -11.82
CA PRO A 56 6.35 6.05 -12.48
C PRO A 56 7.16 7.33 -12.60
N ARG A 57 6.84 8.13 -13.62
CA ARG A 57 7.21 9.55 -13.63
C ARG A 57 6.38 10.26 -12.56
N VAL A 58 7.03 11.10 -11.76
CA VAL A 58 6.40 11.79 -10.64
C VAL A 58 6.77 13.27 -10.66
N GLU A 59 5.82 14.09 -10.22
CA GLU A 59 6.02 15.52 -9.96
C GLU A 59 6.33 15.75 -8.47
N PRO A 60 6.98 16.86 -8.07
CA PRO A 60 7.32 17.13 -6.66
C PRO A 60 6.11 17.12 -5.70
N ILE A 61 4.91 17.36 -6.23
CA ILE A 61 3.63 17.22 -5.52
C ILE A 61 2.76 16.29 -6.37
N GLN A 62 2.58 15.05 -5.94
CA GLN A 62 1.88 14.03 -6.71
C GLN A 62 0.71 13.46 -5.92
N ARG A 63 -0.45 13.38 -6.57
CA ARG A 63 -1.59 12.61 -6.09
C ARG A 63 -1.43 11.15 -6.51
N PHE A 64 -1.56 10.24 -5.56
CA PHE A 64 -1.56 8.79 -5.79
C PHE A 64 -2.91 8.19 -5.43
N PHE A 65 -3.42 7.33 -6.31
CA PHE A 65 -4.55 6.47 -5.98
C PHE A 65 -4.06 5.24 -5.22
N LEU A 66 -5.00 4.48 -4.65
CA LEU A 66 -4.65 3.34 -3.82
C LEU A 66 -5.00 2.02 -4.52
N ASN A 67 -4.05 1.10 -4.52
CA ASN A 67 -4.30 -0.31 -4.81
C ASN A 67 -4.78 -1.07 -3.56
N SER A 68 -4.42 -0.60 -2.36
CA SER A 68 -4.92 -1.14 -1.09
C SER A 68 -5.11 -0.08 -0.01
N PRO A 69 -6.00 -0.30 0.99
CA PRO A 69 -6.29 0.71 2.01
C PRO A 69 -5.04 1.11 2.80
N ILE A 70 -4.91 2.39 3.13
CA ILE A 70 -3.85 2.89 4.01
C ILE A 70 -4.24 2.63 5.47
N PHE A 71 -3.39 1.89 6.19
CA PHE A 71 -3.59 1.62 7.61
C PHE A 71 -2.62 2.46 8.44
N ILE A 72 -3.14 3.19 9.41
CA ILE A 72 -2.35 4.03 10.30
C ILE A 72 -2.69 3.61 11.73
N LYS A 73 -1.66 3.29 12.51
CA LYS A 73 -1.82 2.96 13.92
C LYS A 73 -0.76 3.63 14.78
N ARG A 74 -1.17 4.06 15.98
CA ARG A 74 -0.25 4.45 17.06
C ARG A 74 -0.62 3.72 18.34
N LYS A 75 0.38 3.40 19.13
CA LYS A 75 0.19 2.90 20.48
C LYS A 75 -0.02 4.12 21.39
N LEU A 76 -1.19 4.20 22.01
CA LEU A 76 -1.53 5.20 23.02
C LEU A 76 -1.74 4.45 24.32
N GLU A 77 -0.83 4.64 25.27
CA GLU A 77 -0.80 3.89 26.53
C GLU A 77 -0.79 2.36 26.28
N GLU A 78 -1.79 1.65 26.79
CA GLU A 78 -1.96 0.21 26.62
C GLU A 78 -2.81 -0.19 25.40
N ARG A 79 -3.28 0.78 24.60
CA ARG A 79 -4.17 0.52 23.46
C ARG A 79 -3.56 0.93 22.13
N VAL A 80 -3.96 0.23 21.07
CA VAL A 80 -3.64 0.62 19.70
C VAL A 80 -4.80 1.43 19.15
N HIS A 81 -4.54 2.67 18.77
CA HIS A 81 -5.49 3.52 18.09
C HIS A 81 -5.29 3.43 16.58
N HIS A 82 -6.39 3.37 15.82
CA HIS A 82 -6.39 3.35 14.36
C HIS A 82 -6.87 4.69 13.83
N TYR A 83 -6.02 5.36 13.06
CA TYR A 83 -6.33 6.64 12.45
C TYR A 83 -6.85 6.44 11.02
N THR A 84 -7.77 7.31 10.64
CA THR A 84 -8.48 7.29 9.38
C THR A 84 -8.41 8.66 8.69
N PHE A 85 -8.86 8.74 7.45
CA PHE A 85 -8.83 9.99 6.68
C PHE A 85 -9.62 11.15 7.32
N SER A 86 -10.49 10.89 8.30
CA SER A 86 -11.21 11.93 9.05
C SER A 86 -10.43 12.48 10.24
N ASP A 87 -9.35 11.82 10.66
CA ASP A 87 -8.57 12.24 11.82
C ASP A 87 -7.52 13.28 11.39
N ALA A 88 -7.47 14.41 12.11
CA ALA A 88 -6.60 15.54 11.76
C ALA A 88 -5.10 15.16 11.76
N ASP A 89 -4.70 14.26 12.65
CA ASP A 89 -3.30 13.84 12.79
C ASP A 89 -2.86 12.78 11.76
N SER A 90 -3.78 12.28 10.93
CA SER A 90 -3.45 11.21 9.97
C SER A 90 -2.33 11.60 9.02
N GLY A 91 -2.31 12.84 8.54
CA GLY A 91 -1.23 13.33 7.66
C GLY A 91 0.13 13.33 8.38
N LEU A 92 0.16 13.82 9.62
CA LEU A 92 1.37 13.79 10.46
C LEU A 92 1.89 12.36 10.64
N TYR A 93 1.01 11.41 11.00
CA TYR A 93 1.43 10.04 11.26
C TYR A 93 1.84 9.28 9.99
N MET A 94 1.18 9.52 8.85
CA MET A 94 1.65 8.99 7.57
C MET A 94 3.01 9.54 7.19
N THR A 95 3.23 10.85 7.39
CA THR A 95 4.50 11.51 7.11
C THR A 95 5.62 10.90 7.95
N GLN A 96 5.46 10.83 9.27
CA GLN A 96 6.45 10.21 10.16
C GLN A 96 6.76 8.77 9.78
N THR A 97 5.74 7.97 9.47
CA THR A 97 5.96 6.57 9.10
C THR A 97 6.66 6.43 7.75
N LEU A 98 6.48 7.36 6.80
CA LEU A 98 7.27 7.37 5.56
C LEU A 98 8.71 7.83 5.82
N GLN A 99 8.92 8.83 6.67
CA GLN A 99 10.25 9.31 7.09
C GLN A 99 11.06 8.18 7.74
N GLU A 100 10.46 7.43 8.67
CA GLU A 100 11.07 6.24 9.28
C GLU A 100 11.47 5.20 8.23
N LYS A 101 10.62 4.95 7.20
CA LYS A 101 10.97 4.01 6.13
C LYS A 101 12.14 4.50 5.28
N LEU A 102 12.18 5.80 4.96
CA LEU A 102 13.28 6.43 4.22
C LEU A 102 14.59 6.30 4.99
N GLU A 103 14.59 6.63 6.29
CA GLU A 103 15.75 6.51 7.17
C GLU A 103 16.27 5.07 7.25
N ASN A 104 15.36 4.11 7.43
CA ASN A 104 15.72 2.68 7.46
C ASN A 104 16.29 2.18 6.12
N ALA A 105 15.95 2.83 5.00
CA ALA A 105 16.52 2.55 3.68
C ALA A 105 17.80 3.35 3.38
N GLY A 106 18.25 4.23 4.29
CA GLY A 106 19.41 5.09 4.10
C GLY A 106 19.16 6.30 3.19
N LEU A 107 17.90 6.69 2.98
CA LEU A 107 17.49 7.83 2.15
C LEU A 107 17.19 9.07 3.01
N ASP A 108 17.26 10.27 2.43
CA ASP A 108 16.96 11.52 3.14
C ASP A 108 15.45 11.65 3.44
N PRO A 109 15.02 11.72 4.71
CA PRO A 109 13.62 11.89 5.08
C PRO A 109 13.15 13.36 5.03
N LYS A 110 14.05 14.33 4.88
CA LYS A 110 13.70 15.74 5.06
C LYS A 110 12.76 16.25 3.97
N GLY A 111 11.81 17.08 4.40
CA GLY A 111 10.89 17.78 3.49
C GLY A 111 9.71 16.95 2.98
N VAL A 112 9.74 15.61 3.12
CA VAL A 112 8.61 14.78 2.68
C VAL A 112 7.36 15.05 3.52
N LYS A 113 6.21 15.11 2.86
CA LYS A 113 4.89 15.22 3.51
C LYS A 113 3.89 14.29 2.82
N VAL A 114 3.01 13.72 3.62
CA VAL A 114 1.93 12.85 3.15
C VAL A 114 0.62 13.27 3.81
N TYR A 115 -0.43 13.46 3.02
CA TYR A 115 -1.76 13.74 3.53
C TYR A 115 -2.83 13.16 2.61
N PHE A 116 -4.01 12.90 3.17
CA PHE A 116 -5.15 12.49 2.36
C PHE A 116 -5.63 13.65 1.50
N ASP A 117 -6.06 13.33 0.29
CA ASP A 117 -6.67 14.30 -0.59
C ASP A 117 -8.08 14.69 -0.09
N SER A 118 -8.18 15.89 0.50
CA SER A 118 -9.42 16.43 1.04
C SER A 118 -10.47 16.74 -0.02
N THR A 119 -10.09 16.81 -1.30
CA THR A 119 -11.01 17.08 -2.42
C THR A 119 -11.67 15.80 -2.95
N TYR A 120 -11.19 14.62 -2.51
CA TYR A 120 -11.74 13.35 -2.94
C TYR A 120 -13.17 13.16 -2.41
N GLN A 121 -14.10 12.89 -3.32
CA GLN A 121 -15.54 12.92 -3.02
C GLN A 121 -16.07 11.65 -2.34
N LYS A 122 -15.34 10.53 -2.41
CA LYS A 122 -15.83 9.22 -1.95
C LYS A 122 -14.84 8.48 -1.05
N PRO A 123 -14.24 9.12 -0.03
CA PRO A 123 -13.37 8.42 0.89
C PRO A 123 -14.20 7.41 1.68
N SER A 124 -13.62 6.27 2.02
CA SER A 124 -14.31 5.26 2.83
C SER A 124 -13.34 4.55 3.76
N THR A 125 -13.86 3.96 4.83
CA THR A 125 -13.05 3.08 5.68
C THR A 125 -13.32 1.62 5.31
N LYS A 126 -12.30 0.78 5.45
CA LYS A 126 -12.39 -0.68 5.27
C LYS A 126 -11.93 -1.34 6.55
N MET A 127 -12.73 -2.30 7.02
CA MET A 127 -12.35 -3.18 8.12
C MET A 127 -11.73 -4.43 7.54
N ILE A 128 -10.44 -4.64 7.76
CA ILE A 128 -9.70 -5.83 7.30
C ILE A 128 -9.39 -6.67 8.54
N ASN A 129 -9.72 -7.97 8.47
CA ASN A 129 -9.36 -8.92 9.51
C ASN A 129 -8.07 -9.64 9.09
N TYR A 130 -7.03 -9.53 9.91
CA TYR A 130 -5.78 -10.24 9.75
C TYR A 130 -5.47 -11.00 11.03
N ASN A 131 -5.46 -12.34 10.95
CA ASN A 131 -5.22 -13.24 12.10
C ASN A 131 -6.07 -12.92 13.33
N GLY A 132 -7.36 -12.59 13.14
CA GLY A 132 -8.29 -12.27 14.22
C GLY A 132 -8.24 -10.80 14.68
N ILE A 133 -7.26 -10.02 14.22
CA ILE A 133 -7.11 -8.60 14.54
C ILE A 133 -7.85 -7.77 13.49
N LYS A 134 -8.76 -6.91 13.97
CA LYS A 134 -9.52 -5.99 13.12
C LYS A 134 -8.74 -4.70 12.88
N CYS A 135 -8.24 -4.52 11.66
CA CYS A 135 -7.53 -3.32 11.21
C CYS A 135 -8.52 -2.39 10.48
N ARG A 136 -8.76 -1.20 11.05
CA ARG A 136 -9.57 -0.15 10.40
C ARG A 136 -8.66 0.73 9.57
N ALA A 137 -8.83 0.72 8.25
CA ALA A 137 -7.96 1.41 7.30
C ALA A 137 -8.76 2.34 6.37
N SER A 138 -8.07 3.28 5.73
CA SER A 138 -8.65 4.31 4.87
C SER A 138 -8.50 3.98 3.39
N MET A 139 -9.58 4.08 2.64
CA MET A 139 -9.60 4.07 1.19
C MET A 139 -9.85 5.51 0.72
N CYS A 140 -8.77 6.28 0.63
CA CYS A 140 -8.75 7.68 0.18
C CYS A 140 -7.39 7.96 -0.48
N PRO A 141 -7.35 8.54 -1.69
CA PRO A 141 -6.09 8.96 -2.32
C PRO A 141 -5.24 9.84 -1.41
N VAL A 142 -3.94 9.80 -1.61
CA VAL A 142 -2.98 10.65 -0.87
C VAL A 142 -2.26 11.59 -1.82
N ILE A 143 -1.84 12.72 -1.28
CA ILE A 143 -0.91 13.63 -1.91
C ILE A 143 0.42 13.50 -1.16
N ILE A 144 1.49 13.35 -1.94
CA ILE A 144 2.85 13.28 -1.43
C ILE A 144 3.62 14.46 -1.99
N GLU A 145 4.27 15.22 -1.11
CA GLU A 145 5.20 16.29 -1.45
C GLU A 145 6.61 15.82 -1.08
N GLY A 146 7.59 16.00 -1.97
CA GLY A 146 8.96 15.57 -1.71
C GLY A 146 9.84 15.56 -2.96
N SER A 147 11.04 15.01 -2.82
CA SER A 147 11.94 14.75 -3.95
C SER A 147 11.44 13.59 -4.81
N GLU A 148 11.89 13.53 -6.06
CA GLU A 148 11.57 12.43 -6.97
C GLU A 148 11.92 11.05 -6.36
N GLU A 149 13.06 10.96 -5.67
CA GLU A 149 13.50 9.74 -4.97
C GLU A 149 12.54 9.33 -3.84
N GLN A 150 12.09 10.30 -3.03
CA GLN A 150 11.15 10.05 -1.93
C GLN A 150 9.78 9.54 -2.46
N LEU A 151 9.31 10.12 -3.56
CA LEU A 151 8.03 9.74 -4.16
C LEU A 151 8.09 8.33 -4.80
N LYS A 152 9.16 8.02 -5.53
CA LYS A 152 9.37 6.67 -6.09
C LYS A 152 9.56 5.63 -4.98
N PHE A 153 10.28 5.99 -3.92
CA PHE A 153 10.39 5.14 -2.73
C PHE A 153 9.01 4.85 -2.12
N ALA A 154 8.19 5.88 -1.90
CA ALA A 154 6.84 5.74 -1.36
C ALA A 154 5.93 4.86 -2.24
N TRP A 155 6.03 4.99 -3.57
CA TRP A 155 5.31 4.13 -4.53
C TRP A 155 5.73 2.65 -4.39
N ASN A 156 7.03 2.41 -4.16
CA ASN A 156 7.57 1.06 -4.02
C ASN A 156 7.31 0.41 -2.65
N VAL A 157 7.23 1.17 -1.55
CA VAL A 157 7.08 0.60 -0.18
C VAL A 157 5.69 0.77 0.43
N GLY A 158 4.85 1.60 -0.19
CA GLY A 158 3.51 1.96 0.27
C GLY A 158 3.48 2.90 1.48
N ILE A 159 2.30 3.45 1.77
CA ILE A 159 2.06 4.43 2.83
C ILE A 159 1.43 3.80 4.07
N GLY A 160 1.84 4.27 5.24
CA GLY A 160 1.32 3.82 6.53
C GLY A 160 1.96 2.53 7.03
N ASN A 161 1.30 1.88 7.97
CA ASN A 161 1.76 0.69 8.67
C ASN A 161 1.32 -0.60 7.97
N SER A 162 2.02 -1.70 8.26
CA SER A 162 1.65 -3.04 7.80
C SER A 162 1.60 -3.19 6.26
N THR A 163 2.45 -2.47 5.52
CA THR A 163 2.47 -2.53 4.05
C THR A 163 2.90 -3.89 3.52
N GLY A 164 3.81 -4.58 4.23
CA GLY A 164 4.24 -5.95 3.90
C GLY A 164 3.15 -7.04 3.99
N ILE A 165 1.97 -6.74 4.54
CA ILE A 165 0.80 -7.64 4.53
C ILE A 165 -0.35 -7.10 3.67
N GLY A 166 -0.05 -6.16 2.76
CA GLY A 166 -1.00 -5.72 1.72
C GLY A 166 -1.75 -4.42 2.00
N PHE A 167 -1.31 -3.58 2.94
CA PHE A 167 -1.86 -2.22 3.11
C PHE A 167 -1.05 -1.16 2.37
N GLY A 168 -1.68 -0.03 2.08
CA GLY A 168 -0.99 1.20 1.67
C GLY A 168 -0.34 1.22 0.30
N SER A 169 -0.62 0.24 -0.56
CA SER A 169 -0.07 0.20 -1.92
C SER A 169 -0.65 1.32 -2.78
N LEU A 170 0.22 1.99 -3.54
CA LEU A 170 -0.12 3.14 -4.39
C LEU A 170 -0.30 2.72 -5.86
N LYS A 171 -1.04 3.53 -6.61
CA LYS A 171 -1.32 3.42 -8.03
C LYS A 171 -1.11 4.76 -8.74
#